data_AF-A0A5C1E7V9-F1
#
_entry.id   AF-A0A5C1E7V9-F1
#
_cell.length_a   1.000
_cell.length_b   1.000
_cell.length_c   1.000
_cell.angle_alpha   90.00
_cell.angle_beta   90.00
_cell.angle_gamma   90.00
#
_symmetry.space_group_name_H-M   'P 1'
#
loop_
_entity.id
_entity.type
_entity.pdbx_description
1 polymer ?
#
loop_
_entity_poly.entity_id
_entity_poly.type
_entity_poly.pdbx_seq_one_letter_code
_entity_poly.pdbx_strand_id
1 'polypeptide(L)' 'MDFAWWHWLLLGVVLMGIELRLGALFVCWFGAGAWVVAGVLYAFPGATFGAQVFLWLTASMTLVWTWFQIFRR' A
#
# COMPACT_ATOMS: atom_id res chain seq x y z
N MET A 1 -2.04 5.19 -21.73
CA MET A 1 -1.50 5.81 -20.52
C MET A 1 -0.94 4.70 -19.65
N ASP A 2 0.37 4.52 -19.64
CA ASP A 2 1.00 3.46 -18.85
C ASP A 2 0.91 3.80 -17.36
N PHE A 3 0.36 2.89 -16.56
CA PHE A 3 0.33 3.02 -15.11
C PHE A 3 1.74 2.80 -14.57
N ALA A 4 2.49 3.90 -14.49
CA ALA A 4 3.85 3.89 -13.98
C ALA A 4 3.89 3.69 -12.47
N TRP A 5 4.98 3.09 -11.99
CA TRP A 5 5.23 2.75 -10.58
C TRP A 5 5.05 3.93 -9.61
N TRP A 6 5.28 5.18 -10.05
CA TRP A 6 5.13 6.38 -9.22
C TRP A 6 3.69 6.67 -8.78
N HIS A 7 2.68 6.15 -9.50
CA HIS A 7 1.29 6.30 -9.09
C HIS A 7 1.02 5.64 -7.74
N TRP A 8 1.70 4.52 -7.46
CA TRP A 8 1.60 3.82 -6.18
C TRP A 8 2.25 4.61 -5.03
N LEU A 9 3.35 5.33 -5.30
CA LEU A 9 3.93 6.25 -4.31
C LEU A 9 2.97 7.39 -3.96
N LEU A 10 2.37 8.03 -4.97
CA LEU A 10 1.41 9.11 -4.76
C LEU A 10 0.17 8.62 -4.00
N LEU A 11 -0.36 7.45 -4.36
CA LEU A 11 -1.46 6.83 -3.65
C LEU A 11 -1.10 6.65 -2.16
N GLY A 12 0.11 6.13 -1.88
CA GLY A 12 0.58 5.97 -0.50
C GLY A 12 0.66 7.28 0.28
N VAL A 13 1.21 8.33 -0.34
CA VAL A 13 1.30 9.67 0.28
C VAL A 13 -0.10 10.26 0.56
N VAL A 14 -1.02 10.13 -0.40
CA VAL A 14 -2.40 10.62 -0.22
C VAL A 14 -3.12 9.86 0.89
N LEU A 15 -2.98 8.54 0.94
CA LEU A 15 -3.57 7.70 2.00
C LEU A 15 -3.04 8.09 3.38
N MET A 16 -1.71 8.24 3.53
CA MET A 16 -1.10 8.70 4.78
C MET A 16 -1.48 10.15 5.12
N GLY A 17 -1.67 11.02 4.13
CA GLY A 17 -2.11 12.40 4.34
C GLY A 17 -3.57 12.50 4.81
N ILE A 18 -4.46 11.65 4.29
CA ILE A 18 -5.87 11.58 4.73
C ILE A 18 -5.95 11.09 6.17
N GLU A 19 -5.08 10.17 6.57
CA GLU A 19 -4.99 9.66 7.94
C GLU A 19 -4.82 10.78 8.97
N LEU A 20 -4.06 11.83 8.66
CA LEU A 20 -3.89 13.00 9.55
C LEU A 20 -5.22 13.68 9.91
N ARG A 21 -6.27 13.49 9.10
CA ARG A 21 -7.64 13.97 9.39
C ARG A 21 -8.48 12.96 10.16
N LEU A 22 -8.26 11.67 9.94
CA LEU A 22 -9.04 10.58 10.53
C LEU A 22 -8.56 10.26 11.96
N GLY A 23 -7.29 10.51 12.27
CA GLY A 23 -6.71 10.29 13.60
C GLY A 23 -6.62 8.82 14.00
N ALA A 24 -6.56 7.91 13.02
CA ALA A 24 -6.85 6.50 13.17
C ALA A 24 -5.71 5.50 12.83
N LEU A 25 -4.49 5.83 12.39
CA LEU A 25 -3.40 4.88 12.00
C LEU A 25 -3.73 3.71 11.03
N PHE A 26 -4.99 3.36 10.78
CA PHE A 26 -5.42 2.21 9.98
C PHE A 26 -5.17 2.44 8.49
N VAL A 27 -5.47 3.63 7.97
CA VAL A 27 -5.25 4.02 6.57
C VAL A 27 -3.77 4.21 6.28
N CYS A 28 -2.96 4.56 7.29
CA CYS A 28 -1.50 4.61 7.18
C CYS A 28 -0.90 3.27 6.72
N TRP A 29 -1.42 2.14 7.20
CA TRP A 29 -0.97 0.81 6.77
C TRP A 29 -1.29 0.49 5.31
N PHE A 30 -2.44 0.94 4.80
CA PHE A 30 -2.76 0.86 3.37
C PHE A 30 -1.82 1.71 2.51
N GLY A 31 -1.43 2.88 3.04
CA GLY A 31 -0.42 3.74 2.41
C GLY A 31 0.95 3.07 2.33
N ALA A 32 1.37 2.39 3.40
CA ALA A 32 2.61 1.61 3.42
C ALA A 32 2.56 0.43 2.42
N GLY A 33 1.42 -0.24 2.30
CA GLY A 33 1.20 -1.27 1.27
C GLY A 33 1.38 -0.74 -0.16
N ALA A 34 0.94 0.49 -0.44
CA ALA A 34 1.13 1.12 -1.75
C ALA A 34 2.62 1.38 -2.05
N TRP A 35 3.41 1.77 -1.06
CA TRP A 35 4.85 1.95 -1.21
C TRP A 35 5.59 0.63 -1.46
N VAL A 36 5.14 -0.47 -0.84
CA VAL A 36 5.67 -1.82 -1.15
C VAL A 36 5.43 -2.16 -2.62
N VAL A 37 4.22 -1.92 -3.15
CA VAL A 37 3.90 -2.18 -4.57
C VAL A 37 4.73 -1.31 -5.50
N ALA A 38 4.95 -0.05 -5.15
CA ALA A 38 5.84 0.83 -5.91
C ALA A 38 7.29 0.30 -5.97
N GLY A 39 7.81 -0.21 -4.85
CA GLY A 39 9.14 -0.83 -4.80
C GLY A 39 9.23 -2.12 -5.62
N VAL A 40 8.18 -2.96 -5.58
CA VAL A 40 8.11 -4.17 -6.40
C VAL A 40 8.07 -3.82 -7.88
N LEU A 41 7.29 -2.82 -8.29
CA LEU A 41 7.23 -2.36 -9.68
C LEU A 41 8.51 -1.68 -10.16
N TYR A 42 9.26 -1.05 -9.26
CA TYR A 42 10.57 -0.51 -9.57
C TYR A 42 11.56 -1.64 -9.94
N ALA A 43 11.51 -2.77 -9.23
CA ALA A 43 12.31 -3.95 -9.55
C ALA A 43 11.74 -4.77 -10.73
N PHE A 44 10.42 -4.81 -10.89
CA PHE A 44 9.70 -5.60 -11.89
C PHE A 44 8.65 -4.75 -12.65
N PRO A 45 9.07 -3.95 -13.64
CA PRO A 45 8.19 -2.99 -14.32
C PRO A 45 7.13 -3.62 -15.25
N GLY A 46 7.22 -4.92 -15.52
CA GLY A 46 6.30 -5.63 -16.42
C GLY A 46 5.02 -6.17 -15.78
N ALA A 47 4.72 -5.83 -14.52
CA ALA A 47 3.55 -6.36 -13.84
C ALA A 47 2.25 -5.73 -14.39
N THR A 48 1.28 -6.56 -14.75
CA THR A 48 -0.04 -6.11 -15.21
C THR A 48 -0.77 -5.35 -14.10
N PHE A 49 -1.66 -4.42 -14.46
CA PHE A 49 -2.43 -3.65 -13.49
C PHE A 49 -3.19 -4.54 -12.48
N GLY A 50 -3.75 -5.67 -12.94
CA GLY A 50 -4.40 -6.64 -12.06
C GLY A 50 -3.44 -7.24 -11.02
N ALA A 51 -2.21 -7.56 -11.41
CA ALA A 51 -1.18 -8.03 -10.49
C ALA A 51 -0.76 -6.95 -9.48
N GLN A 52 -0.69 -5.69 -9.90
CA GLN A 52 -0.38 -4.56 -9.02
C GLN A 52 -1.44 -4.39 -7.92
N VAL A 53 -2.72 -4.41 -8.29
CA VAL A 53 -3.83 -4.31 -7.33
C VAL A 53 -3.86 -5.53 -6.41
N PHE A 54 -3.62 -6.74 -6.94
CA PHE A 54 -3.54 -7.95 -6.13
C PHE A 54 -2.40 -7.90 -5.11
N LEU A 55 -1.22 -7.43 -5.52
CA LEU A 55 -0.09 -7.20 -4.62
C LEU A 55 -0.43 -6.17 -3.55
N TRP A 56 -1.12 -5.09 -3.91
CA TRP A 56 -1.53 -4.09 -2.93
C TRP A 56 -2.52 -4.63 -1.90
N LEU A 57 -3.53 -5.39 -2.35
CA LEU A 57 -4.52 -6.01 -1.47
C LEU A 57 -3.86 -7.00 -0.51
N THR A 58 -3.02 -7.89 -1.04
CA THR A 58 -2.30 -8.89 -0.24
C THR A 58 -1.32 -8.24 0.74
N ALA A 59 -0.55 -7.23 0.32
CA ALA A 59 0.34 -6.46 1.19
C ALA A 59 -0.43 -5.71 2.29
N SER A 60 -1.59 -5.14 1.96
CA SER A 60 -2.42 -4.45 2.94
C SER A 60 -3.04 -5.41 3.95
N MET A 61 -3.51 -6.58 3.49
CA MET A 61 -4.03 -7.63 4.37
C MET A 61 -2.95 -8.18 5.31
N THR A 62 -1.73 -8.40 4.84
CA THR A 62 -0.63 -8.88 5.69
C THR A 62 -0.26 -7.85 6.74
N LEU A 63 -0.18 -6.57 6.38
CA LEU A 63 0.09 -5.48 7.35
C LEU A 63 -1.00 -5.39 8.43
N VAL A 64 -2.27 -5.47 8.05
CA VAL A 64 -3.40 -5.48 9.00
C VAL A 64 -3.36 -6.74 9.88
N TRP A 65 -3.06 -7.90 9.31
CA TRP A 65 -2.94 -9.14 10.07
C TRP A 65 -1.78 -9.08 11.08
N THR A 66 -0.60 -8.61 10.66
CA THR A 66 0.55 -8.41 11.54
C THR A 66 0.24 -7.40 12.65
N TRP A 67 -0.51 -6.33 12.36
CA TRP A 67 -1.00 -5.41 13.38
C TRP A 67 -1.86 -6.12 14.43
N PHE A 68 -2.88 -6.88 14.01
CA PHE A 68 -3.73 -7.62 14.95
C PHE A 68 -2.97 -8.71 15.72
N GLN A 69 -1.94 -9.32 15.13
CA GLN A 69 -1.09 -10.30 15.83
C GLN A 69 -0.22 -9.63 16.91
N ILE A 70 0.34 -8.45 16.62
CA ILE A 70 1.24 -7.74 17.55
C ILE A 70 0.46 -7.03 18.66
N PHE A 71 -0.68 -6.41 18.34
CA PHE A 71 -1.44 -5.58 19.28
C PHE A 71 -2.59 -6.31 19.99
N ARG A 72 -2.92 -7.57 19.64
CA ARG A 72 -3.74 -8.41 20.51
C ARG A 72 -2.87 -9.00 21.62
N ARG A 73 -2.73 -8.23 22.70
CA ARG A 73 -2.65 -8.76 24.08
C ARG A 73 -3.91 -8.34 24.83
#